data_AF-A0A5N3V1B4-F1
#
_entry.id   AF-A0A5N3V1B4-F1
#
_cell.length_a   1.000
_cell.length_b   1.000
_cell.length_c   1.000
_cell.angle_alpha   90.00
_cell.angle_beta   90.00
_cell.angle_gamma   90.00
#
_symmetry.space_group_name_H-M   'P 1'
#
loop_
_entity.id
_entity.type
_entity.pdbx_description
1 polymer ?
#
loop_
_entity_poly.entity_id
_entity_poly.type
_entity_poly.pdbx_seq_one_letter_code
_entity_poly.pdbx_strand_id
1 'polypeptide(L)'
;PPYATSSLFSSPPSGLKSKHPGTLPLEKGVVSYLKGMSFSISPFPLFLLPVDIPWCSPIKVKYGDVYCRAPQGGYYKTTLGTRCDIRCQKGYELQGSPQVICQSNKRWSDKVICKQKRCPTLAMPVNGGFKCVDGAYFNSQCEYYCSPGYTLKGERTVRCMDNKAWSGQPATCVDLEPPRIKCPSVKERIAEPNKLTARVSWETPEGRDTADGILTDVILKGPPPGSHFPEGDHKIQYTVYDRAENKGTCKFRVKVRVRRCGKLHAPENGYMKCSSDGDNYGAVCEFSCVGGYELQGSSARVCQSNLAWSGAEPTCTAMNVNVGVRTAAALLDQFYEKRRLFIVSTPTARNLLYRLQLGLLQGASPAPTELLRGG
;
A
#
# COMPACT_ATOMS: atom_id res chain seq x y z
N PRO A 1 -17.26 26.68 -59.33
CA PRO A 1 -16.77 27.63 -60.34
C PRO A 1 -17.04 29.09 -59.94
N PRO A 2 -16.26 30.08 -60.41
CA PRO A 2 -14.84 30.09 -60.85
C PRO A 2 -13.98 30.95 -59.86
N TYR A 3 -12.72 31.38 -60.04
CA TYR A 3 -11.59 31.07 -60.96
C TYR A 3 -10.44 30.45 -60.10
N ALA A 4 -9.11 30.37 -60.35
CA ALA A 4 -8.09 30.99 -61.22
C ALA A 4 -7.77 32.48 -60.96
N THR A 5 -6.57 33.03 -61.25
CA THR A 5 -5.27 32.49 -61.76
C THR A 5 -4.19 32.64 -60.65
N SER A 6 -2.85 32.57 -60.77
CA SER A 6 -1.86 32.57 -61.88
C SER A 6 -0.62 31.68 -61.54
N SER A 7 0.52 31.88 -62.22
CA SER A 7 1.78 31.11 -62.13
C SER A 7 3.02 32.01 -62.29
N LEU A 8 4.25 31.51 -62.03
CA LEU A 8 5.38 31.38 -62.98
C LEU A 8 6.79 31.18 -62.32
N PHE A 9 7.58 30.22 -62.86
CA PHE A 9 9.08 30.10 -62.89
C PHE A 9 9.94 30.11 -61.59
N SER A 10 11.19 29.60 -61.52
CA SER A 10 12.05 28.83 -62.46
C SER A 10 13.24 28.07 -61.78
N SER A 11 13.56 26.88 -62.31
CA SER A 11 14.89 26.27 -62.61
C SER A 11 16.10 26.25 -61.61
N PRO A 12 16.78 25.09 -61.42
CA PRO A 12 18.11 24.96 -60.79
C PRO A 12 19.29 24.75 -61.79
N PRO A 13 20.57 24.83 -61.35
CA PRO A 13 21.76 24.50 -62.14
C PRO A 13 22.24 23.04 -62.00
N SER A 14 23.30 22.67 -62.73
CA SER A 14 23.71 21.27 -63.04
C SER A 14 25.13 20.87 -62.60
N GLY A 15 25.41 19.55 -62.56
CA GLY A 15 26.72 18.95 -62.29
C GLY A 15 26.77 17.46 -62.68
N LEU A 16 27.93 16.93 -63.12
CA LEU A 16 28.01 15.65 -63.87
C LEU A 16 28.98 14.59 -63.31
N LYS A 17 28.67 13.32 -63.61
CA LYS A 17 29.54 12.13 -63.88
C LYS A 17 29.85 11.06 -62.78
N SER A 18 29.73 9.80 -63.26
CA SER A 18 30.50 8.58 -62.89
C SER A 18 30.12 7.82 -61.59
N LYS A 19 29.97 6.48 -61.54
CA LYS A 19 29.79 5.43 -62.58
C LYS A 19 29.29 4.11 -61.93
N HIS A 20 28.31 3.43 -62.53
CA HIS A 20 27.85 2.03 -62.27
C HIS A 20 27.40 1.69 -60.81
N PRO A 21 26.31 0.90 -60.64
CA PRO A 21 26.33 -0.54 -60.93
C PRO A 21 25.34 -0.96 -62.04
N GLY A 22 25.29 -2.26 -62.37
CA GLY A 22 24.33 -2.84 -63.30
C GLY A 22 23.98 -4.28 -62.93
N THR A 23 22.68 -4.59 -62.87
CA THR A 23 22.11 -5.90 -62.49
C THR A 23 20.81 -6.11 -63.27
N LEU A 24 20.43 -7.38 -63.53
CA LEU A 24 19.18 -7.83 -64.17
C LEU A 24 19.07 -7.54 -65.69
N PRO A 25 18.13 -8.19 -66.42
CA PRO A 25 17.38 -9.42 -66.12
C PRO A 25 17.57 -10.53 -67.20
N LEU A 26 16.92 -11.69 -67.02
CA LEU A 26 16.61 -12.60 -68.13
C LEU A 26 15.28 -12.21 -68.80
N GLU A 27 15.16 -12.43 -70.10
CA GLU A 27 13.89 -12.46 -70.81
C GLU A 27 13.63 -13.85 -71.46
N LYS A 28 12.39 -14.11 -71.90
CA LYS A 28 11.96 -15.37 -72.54
C LYS A 28 11.72 -15.12 -74.03
N GLY A 29 12.12 -16.04 -74.92
CA GLY A 29 11.70 -15.91 -76.32
C GLY A 29 12.13 -17.01 -77.30
N VAL A 30 11.14 -17.79 -77.75
CA VAL A 30 10.99 -18.32 -79.12
C VAL A 30 11.96 -19.42 -79.63
N VAL A 31 11.38 -20.38 -80.34
CA VAL A 31 12.02 -21.54 -80.98
C VAL A 31 12.29 -21.25 -82.47
N SER A 32 13.39 -21.74 -83.03
CA SER A 32 13.43 -22.15 -84.45
C SER A 32 14.57 -23.12 -84.79
N TYR A 33 14.32 -23.93 -85.82
CA TYR A 33 15.18 -25.00 -86.33
C TYR A 33 16.48 -24.48 -86.96
N LEU A 34 17.56 -25.26 -86.86
CA LEU A 34 18.50 -25.46 -87.96
C LEU A 34 18.88 -26.94 -88.12
N LYS A 35 19.18 -27.33 -89.37
CA LYS A 35 19.47 -28.72 -89.77
C LYS A 35 20.97 -29.01 -89.70
N GLY A 36 21.28 -30.18 -89.12
CA GLY A 36 22.41 -31.08 -89.43
C GLY A 36 23.76 -30.52 -89.89
N MET A 37 24.80 -30.82 -89.10
CA MET A 37 26.15 -31.12 -89.60
C MET A 37 26.72 -32.30 -88.80
N SER A 38 27.19 -33.33 -89.51
CA SER A 38 27.79 -34.53 -88.92
C SER A 38 29.28 -34.33 -88.69
N PHE A 39 29.74 -34.53 -87.45
CA PHE A 39 31.17 -34.65 -87.13
C PHE A 39 31.47 -36.03 -86.54
N SER A 40 32.64 -36.56 -86.88
CA SER A 40 33.04 -37.94 -86.62
C SER A 40 33.44 -38.17 -85.17
N ILE A 41 32.99 -39.29 -84.60
CA ILE A 41 33.46 -39.78 -83.31
C ILE A 41 34.75 -40.58 -83.54
N SER A 42 35.90 -39.99 -83.21
CA SER A 42 37.14 -40.74 -83.01
C SER A 42 37.27 -41.11 -81.52
N PRO A 43 37.38 -42.41 -81.17
CA PRO A 43 37.47 -42.82 -79.77
C PRO A 43 38.90 -42.65 -79.25
N PHE A 44 39.15 -41.56 -78.51
CA PHE A 44 40.30 -41.52 -77.61
C PHE A 44 40.11 -42.55 -76.49
N PRO A 45 41.11 -43.39 -76.17
CA PRO A 45 40.98 -44.39 -75.13
C PRO A 45 40.90 -43.72 -73.74
N LEU A 46 39.83 -44.04 -73.00
CA LEU A 46 39.71 -43.68 -71.60
C LEU A 46 40.78 -44.44 -70.79
N PHE A 47 41.85 -43.75 -70.41
CA PHE A 47 42.74 -44.21 -69.35
C PHE A 47 41.94 -44.27 -68.05
N LEU A 48 41.53 -45.48 -67.68
CA LEU A 48 40.89 -45.78 -66.40
C LEU A 48 41.90 -45.61 -65.27
N LEU A 49 42.02 -44.40 -64.75
CA LEU A 49 42.53 -44.19 -63.40
C LEU A 49 41.64 -44.99 -62.43
N PRO A 50 42.20 -45.79 -61.50
CA PRO A 50 41.42 -46.51 -60.51
C PRO A 50 40.79 -45.50 -59.54
N VAL A 51 39.53 -45.16 -59.78
CA VAL A 51 38.70 -44.43 -58.81
C VAL A 51 38.28 -45.44 -57.75
N ASP A 52 39.15 -45.65 -56.75
CA ASP A 52 38.94 -46.60 -55.66
C ASP A 52 37.60 -46.36 -54.96
N ILE A 53 36.62 -47.22 -55.25
CA ILE A 53 35.27 -47.10 -54.72
C ILE A 53 35.34 -47.38 -53.20
N PRO A 54 35.05 -46.39 -52.34
CA PRO A 54 35.25 -46.53 -50.90
C PRO A 54 34.30 -47.59 -50.33
N TRP A 55 34.85 -48.60 -49.65
CA TRP A 55 34.08 -49.76 -49.20
C TRP A 55 32.98 -49.38 -48.19
N CYS A 56 33.26 -48.43 -47.30
CA CYS A 56 32.24 -47.70 -46.54
C CYS A 56 32.21 -46.23 -46.94
N SER A 57 31.05 -45.58 -46.83
CA SER A 57 30.93 -44.15 -47.14
C SER A 57 31.81 -43.27 -46.22
N PRO A 58 32.42 -42.17 -46.70
CA PRO A 58 33.24 -41.30 -45.85
C PRO A 58 32.46 -40.71 -44.68
N ILE A 59 32.93 -40.93 -43.46
CA ILE A 59 32.31 -40.37 -42.25
C ILE A 59 32.44 -38.85 -42.26
N LYS A 60 31.32 -38.14 -42.08
CA LYS A 60 31.27 -36.68 -41.88
C LYS A 60 30.49 -36.37 -40.60
N VAL A 61 31.19 -36.23 -39.47
CA VAL A 61 30.60 -35.79 -38.20
C VAL A 61 30.55 -34.27 -38.20
N LYS A 62 29.39 -33.67 -37.92
CA LYS A 62 29.30 -32.23 -37.62
C LYS A 62 29.74 -32.01 -36.18
N TYR A 63 30.58 -30.99 -35.94
CA TYR A 63 31.10 -30.63 -34.61
C TYR A 63 31.89 -31.75 -33.92
N GLY A 64 32.62 -32.55 -34.70
CA GLY A 64 33.49 -33.60 -34.20
C GLY A 64 34.53 -34.04 -35.22
N ASP A 65 35.67 -34.48 -34.70
CA ASP A 65 36.87 -34.86 -35.44
C ASP A 65 36.97 -36.40 -35.50
N VAL A 66 37.44 -36.90 -36.66
CA VAL A 66 37.42 -38.35 -36.98
C VAL A 66 38.81 -38.83 -37.38
N TYR A 67 39.36 -39.75 -36.59
CA TYR A 67 40.72 -40.27 -36.76
C TYR A 67 40.68 -41.74 -37.19
N CYS A 68 40.75 -41.98 -38.50
CA CYS A 68 40.68 -43.32 -39.10
C CYS A 68 42.06 -43.97 -39.26
N ARG A 69 42.16 -45.25 -38.89
CA ARG A 69 43.32 -46.13 -39.04
C ARG A 69 42.91 -47.36 -39.86
N ALA A 70 43.54 -47.53 -41.03
CA ALA A 70 43.24 -48.60 -41.98
C ALA A 70 44.27 -49.75 -41.86
N PRO A 71 43.87 -51.04 -42.02
CA PRO A 71 44.78 -52.17 -41.78
C PRO A 71 46.03 -52.23 -42.68
N GLN A 72 45.94 -51.69 -43.90
CA GLN A 72 47.04 -51.69 -44.88
C GLN A 72 47.83 -50.37 -44.94
N GLY A 73 47.51 -49.40 -44.07
CA GLY A 73 48.22 -48.12 -43.98
C GLY A 73 47.95 -47.14 -45.14
N GLY A 74 48.70 -46.03 -45.12
CA GLY A 74 48.76 -45.06 -46.23
C GLY A 74 47.48 -44.25 -46.46
N TYR A 75 46.67 -44.66 -47.44
CA TYR A 75 45.73 -43.79 -48.15
C TYR A 75 44.24 -44.04 -47.85
N TYR A 76 43.87 -45.26 -47.50
CA TYR A 76 42.49 -45.74 -47.66
C TYR A 76 41.64 -45.64 -46.37
N LYS A 77 41.11 -44.45 -46.05
CA LYS A 77 40.33 -44.18 -44.82
C LYS A 77 38.94 -44.83 -44.74
N THR A 78 38.61 -45.76 -45.63
CA THR A 78 37.25 -46.29 -45.87
C THR A 78 37.20 -47.77 -46.25
N THR A 79 38.32 -48.52 -46.18
CA THR A 79 38.36 -49.95 -46.51
C THR A 79 37.81 -50.83 -45.40
N LEU A 80 37.42 -52.07 -45.76
CA LEU A 80 36.99 -53.11 -44.84
C LEU A 80 37.97 -53.25 -43.65
N GLY A 81 37.44 -53.27 -42.42
CA GLY A 81 38.25 -53.35 -41.20
C GLY A 81 38.90 -52.04 -40.75
N THR A 82 38.76 -50.93 -41.49
CA THR A 82 39.18 -49.60 -41.02
C THR A 82 38.46 -49.25 -39.72
N ARG A 83 39.22 -48.77 -38.73
CA ARG A 83 38.72 -48.31 -37.43
C ARG A 83 38.83 -46.79 -37.36
N CYS A 84 37.75 -46.10 -37.02
CA CYS A 84 37.74 -44.66 -36.84
C CYS A 84 37.38 -44.29 -35.41
N ASP A 85 38.32 -43.63 -34.72
CA ASP A 85 38.13 -43.06 -33.39
C ASP A 85 37.51 -41.66 -33.54
N ILE A 86 36.42 -41.38 -32.82
CA ILE A 86 35.61 -40.16 -32.99
C ILE A 86 35.65 -39.32 -31.72
N ARG A 87 35.88 -38.01 -31.87
CA ARG A 87 35.94 -37.04 -30.76
C ARG A 87 35.05 -35.85 -31.04
N CYS A 88 34.09 -35.58 -30.16
CA CYS A 88 33.25 -34.37 -30.29
C CYS A 88 33.99 -33.12 -29.81
N GLN A 89 33.66 -31.98 -30.42
CA GLN A 89 34.19 -30.67 -30.01
C GLN A 89 33.59 -30.25 -28.65
N LYS A 90 34.27 -29.36 -27.93
CA LYS A 90 33.81 -28.86 -26.62
C LYS A 90 32.39 -28.28 -26.74
N GLY A 91 31.51 -28.61 -25.80
CA GLY A 91 30.09 -28.29 -25.90
C GLY A 91 29.23 -29.28 -26.67
N TYR A 92 29.81 -30.35 -27.22
CA TYR A 92 29.09 -31.45 -27.87
C TYR A 92 29.35 -32.77 -27.14
N GLU A 93 28.33 -33.63 -27.08
CA GLU A 93 28.42 -34.99 -26.53
C GLU A 93 28.24 -36.04 -27.63
N LEU A 94 28.91 -37.17 -27.45
CA LEU A 94 28.89 -38.27 -28.40
C LEU A 94 27.61 -39.11 -28.22
N GLN A 95 26.81 -39.23 -29.28
CA GLN A 95 25.73 -40.19 -29.37
C GLN A 95 26.13 -41.30 -30.35
N GLY A 96 26.27 -42.53 -29.83
CA GLY A 96 26.85 -43.67 -30.53
C GLY A 96 28.25 -44.04 -30.01
N SER A 97 28.87 -45.03 -30.65
CA SER A 97 30.14 -45.65 -30.25
C SER A 97 31.35 -44.73 -30.47
N PRO A 98 32.33 -44.66 -29.55
CA PRO A 98 33.53 -43.81 -29.68
C PRO A 98 34.53 -44.32 -30.72
N GLN A 99 34.45 -45.59 -31.10
CA GLN A 99 35.15 -46.17 -32.25
C GLN A 99 34.12 -46.88 -33.13
N VAL A 100 34.22 -46.68 -34.45
CA VAL A 100 33.42 -47.42 -35.45
C VAL A 100 34.32 -48.18 -36.41
N ILE A 101 33.81 -49.29 -36.93
CA ILE A 101 34.54 -50.20 -37.83
C ILE A 101 33.78 -50.33 -39.15
N CYS A 102 34.48 -50.27 -40.28
CA CYS A 102 33.90 -50.54 -41.59
C CYS A 102 33.70 -52.05 -41.80
N GLN A 103 32.46 -52.48 -42.05
CA GLN A 103 32.03 -53.87 -42.09
C GLN A 103 31.89 -54.44 -43.52
N SER A 104 31.78 -55.77 -43.64
CA SER A 104 31.59 -56.49 -44.91
C SER A 104 30.32 -56.08 -45.67
N ASN A 105 29.28 -55.65 -44.93
CA ASN A 105 28.02 -55.12 -45.46
C ASN A 105 28.11 -53.69 -46.07
N LYS A 106 29.33 -53.14 -46.22
CA LYS A 106 29.61 -51.80 -46.75
C LYS A 106 29.06 -50.64 -45.90
N ARG A 107 28.86 -50.87 -44.60
CA ARG A 107 28.42 -49.88 -43.61
C ARG A 107 29.39 -49.80 -42.43
N TRP A 108 29.32 -48.69 -41.70
CA TRP A 108 29.97 -48.56 -40.40
C TRP A 108 29.17 -49.31 -39.33
N SER A 109 29.87 -49.83 -38.33
CA SER A 109 29.29 -50.62 -37.23
C SER A 109 28.25 -49.87 -36.37
N ASP A 110 28.27 -48.54 -36.38
CA ASP A 110 27.34 -47.69 -35.64
C ASP A 110 27.17 -46.32 -36.34
N LYS A 111 26.07 -45.60 -36.04
CA LYS A 111 25.75 -44.27 -36.57
C LYS A 111 26.04 -43.21 -35.51
N VAL A 112 27.20 -42.57 -35.62
CA VAL A 112 27.69 -41.62 -34.62
C VAL A 112 27.31 -40.17 -34.94
N ILE A 113 26.86 -39.44 -33.92
CA ILE A 113 26.45 -38.03 -34.00
C ILE A 113 27.03 -37.28 -32.80
N CYS A 114 27.71 -36.15 -33.04
CA CYS A 114 28.02 -35.19 -31.98
C CYS A 114 26.83 -34.25 -31.79
N LYS A 115 26.14 -34.36 -30.66
CA LYS A 115 24.95 -33.58 -30.31
C LYS A 115 25.33 -32.44 -29.38
N GLN A 116 24.80 -31.23 -29.60
CA GLN A 116 25.08 -30.09 -28.72
C GLN A 116 24.59 -30.39 -27.30
N LYS A 117 25.48 -30.22 -26.31
CA LYS A 117 25.16 -30.40 -24.89
C LYS A 117 24.10 -29.38 -24.47
N ARG A 118 23.18 -29.82 -23.61
CA ARG A 118 22.09 -29.00 -23.08
C ARG A 118 21.98 -29.21 -21.57
N CYS A 119 21.86 -28.11 -20.83
CA CYS A 119 21.62 -28.11 -19.40
C CYS A 119 20.13 -28.33 -19.08
N PRO A 120 19.78 -28.70 -17.83
CA PRO A 120 18.39 -28.74 -17.38
C PRO A 120 17.65 -27.43 -17.68
N THR A 121 16.37 -27.53 -18.08
CA THR A 121 15.51 -26.35 -18.26
C THR A 121 15.35 -25.64 -16.92
N LEU A 122 15.64 -24.34 -16.88
CA LEU A 122 15.49 -23.52 -15.68
C LEU A 122 14.01 -23.33 -15.34
N ALA A 123 13.68 -23.40 -14.05
CA ALA A 123 12.36 -23.03 -13.55
C ALA A 123 12.18 -21.50 -13.58
N MET A 124 10.97 -21.03 -13.85
CA MET A 124 10.65 -19.60 -13.79
C MET A 124 10.55 -19.16 -12.33
N PRO A 125 11.26 -18.10 -11.88
CA PRO A 125 11.10 -17.59 -10.53
C PRO A 125 9.71 -16.97 -10.37
N VAL A 126 9.09 -17.18 -9.21
CA VAL A 126 7.87 -16.48 -8.80
C VAL A 126 8.18 -14.97 -8.75
N ASN A 127 7.26 -14.14 -9.25
CA ASN A 127 7.40 -12.67 -9.30
C ASN A 127 8.65 -12.18 -10.06
N GLY A 128 9.04 -12.90 -11.12
CA GLY A 128 10.12 -12.49 -12.03
C GLY A 128 10.15 -13.32 -13.31
N GLY A 129 11.34 -13.39 -13.92
CA GLY A 129 11.60 -14.26 -15.06
C GLY A 129 13.09 -14.37 -15.39
N PHE A 130 13.40 -15.01 -16.51
CA PHE A 130 14.74 -15.03 -17.09
C PHE A 130 14.70 -14.96 -18.62
N LYS A 131 15.80 -14.50 -19.23
CA LYS A 131 16.01 -14.47 -20.69
C LYS A 131 17.34 -15.13 -21.01
N CYS A 132 17.32 -16.12 -21.90
CA CYS A 132 18.51 -16.85 -22.34
C CYS A 132 18.87 -16.51 -23.78
N VAL A 133 20.17 -16.42 -24.08
CA VAL A 133 20.68 -16.14 -25.44
C VAL A 133 20.40 -17.30 -26.41
N ASP A 134 20.69 -18.54 -26.01
CA ASP A 134 20.47 -19.75 -26.81
C ASP A 134 19.81 -20.86 -25.97
N GLY A 135 18.68 -20.51 -25.37
CA GLY A 135 17.91 -21.40 -24.48
C GLY A 135 18.79 -22.03 -23.40
N ALA A 136 18.78 -23.37 -23.33
CA ALA A 136 19.56 -24.15 -22.37
C ALA A 136 20.80 -24.84 -22.97
N TYR A 137 21.24 -24.48 -24.18
CA TYR A 137 22.41 -25.11 -24.81
C TYR A 137 23.74 -24.65 -24.20
N PHE A 138 24.79 -25.45 -24.39
CA PHE A 138 26.15 -25.13 -23.94
C PHE A 138 26.56 -23.70 -24.33
N ASN A 139 27.24 -23.01 -23.40
CA ASN A 139 27.61 -21.59 -23.49
C ASN A 139 26.46 -20.58 -23.54
N SER A 140 25.18 -20.99 -23.63
CA SER A 140 24.05 -20.07 -23.42
C SER A 140 24.16 -19.41 -22.04
N GLN A 141 23.99 -18.09 -22.01
CA GLN A 141 23.87 -17.30 -20.79
C GLN A 141 22.41 -16.91 -20.61
N CYS A 142 21.91 -17.06 -19.39
CA CYS A 142 20.56 -16.65 -18.98
C CYS A 142 20.66 -15.56 -17.93
N GLU A 143 20.00 -14.43 -18.16
CA GLU A 143 19.89 -13.33 -17.19
C GLU A 143 18.52 -13.35 -16.52
N TYR A 144 18.52 -13.29 -15.18
CA TYR A 144 17.35 -13.21 -14.33
C TYR A 144 16.92 -11.75 -14.07
N TYR A 145 15.62 -11.53 -14.01
CA TYR A 145 15.00 -10.24 -13.67
C TYR A 145 13.78 -10.46 -12.77
N CYS A 146 13.40 -9.45 -12.00
CA CYS A 146 12.24 -9.50 -11.12
C CYS A 146 11.16 -8.50 -11.55
N SER A 147 9.92 -8.75 -11.13
CA SER A 147 8.82 -7.79 -11.26
C SER A 147 9.04 -6.55 -10.38
N PRO A 148 8.39 -5.41 -10.65
CA PRO A 148 8.43 -4.25 -9.77
C PRO A 148 8.11 -4.61 -8.31
N GLY A 149 8.83 -3.99 -7.37
CA GLY A 149 8.80 -4.29 -5.93
C GLY A 149 9.76 -5.41 -5.51
N TYR A 150 9.99 -6.41 -6.37
CA TYR A 150 10.80 -7.58 -6.02
C TYR A 150 12.29 -7.38 -6.30
N THR A 151 13.13 -7.74 -5.32
CA THR A 151 14.59 -7.72 -5.40
C THR A 151 15.15 -9.10 -5.75
N LEU A 152 16.19 -9.13 -6.58
CA LEU A 152 16.84 -10.36 -7.01
C LEU A 152 17.83 -10.88 -5.96
N LYS A 153 17.62 -12.10 -5.47
CA LYS A 153 18.45 -12.83 -4.52
C LYS A 153 19.03 -14.09 -5.18
N GLY A 154 20.33 -14.05 -5.49
CA GLY A 154 21.07 -15.11 -6.19
C GLY A 154 22.03 -14.55 -7.24
N GLU A 155 22.53 -15.40 -8.13
CA GLU A 155 23.38 -14.96 -9.24
C GLU A 155 22.52 -14.37 -10.38
N ARG A 156 22.75 -13.10 -10.77
CA ARG A 156 21.95 -12.44 -11.83
C ARG A 156 22.04 -13.17 -13.18
N THR A 157 23.19 -13.76 -13.51
CA THR A 157 23.38 -14.46 -14.77
C THR A 157 24.00 -15.84 -14.58
N VAL A 158 23.37 -16.87 -15.13
CA VAL A 158 23.91 -18.25 -15.15
C VAL A 158 24.29 -18.67 -16.56
N ARG A 159 25.32 -19.51 -16.70
CA ARG A 159 25.83 -20.01 -17.99
C ARG A 159 25.84 -21.54 -18.04
N CYS A 160 25.40 -22.13 -19.14
CA CYS A 160 25.39 -23.59 -19.31
C CYS A 160 26.81 -24.12 -19.59
N MET A 161 27.33 -24.98 -18.71
CA MET A 161 28.69 -25.48 -18.71
C MET A 161 28.84 -26.85 -19.41
N ASP A 162 30.09 -27.24 -19.69
CA ASP A 162 30.41 -28.47 -20.44
C ASP A 162 30.06 -29.78 -19.69
N ASN A 163 29.86 -29.70 -18.37
CA ASN A 163 29.35 -30.80 -17.54
C ASN A 163 27.81 -30.92 -17.56
N LYS A 164 27.11 -30.13 -18.39
CA LYS A 164 25.64 -30.04 -18.47
C LYS A 164 24.96 -29.47 -17.21
N ALA A 165 25.69 -28.75 -16.36
CA ALA A 165 25.13 -27.96 -15.26
C ALA A 165 25.22 -26.44 -15.55
N TRP A 166 24.44 -25.65 -14.82
CA TRP A 166 24.53 -24.19 -14.82
C TRP A 166 25.66 -23.71 -13.88
N SER A 167 26.27 -22.57 -14.19
CA SER A 167 27.45 -22.03 -13.48
C SER A 167 27.24 -21.76 -11.99
N GLY A 168 26.01 -21.43 -11.59
CA GLY A 168 25.62 -21.13 -10.23
C GLY A 168 24.15 -21.45 -9.98
N GLN A 169 23.64 -21.03 -8.82
CA GLN A 169 22.27 -21.32 -8.41
C GLN A 169 21.27 -20.36 -9.07
N PRO A 170 20.11 -20.85 -9.55
CA PRO A 170 19.00 -20.02 -10.01
C PRO A 170 18.64 -18.90 -9.03
N ALA A 171 18.50 -17.67 -9.52
CA ALA A 171 18.07 -16.56 -8.68
C ALA A 171 16.59 -16.65 -8.32
N THR A 172 16.26 -16.10 -7.16
CA THR A 172 14.89 -15.96 -6.65
C THR A 172 14.54 -14.47 -6.53
N CYS A 173 13.27 -14.14 -6.73
CA CYS A 173 12.77 -12.79 -6.52
C CYS A 173 12.07 -12.73 -5.17
N VAL A 174 12.52 -11.83 -4.30
CA VAL A 174 12.00 -11.65 -2.94
C VAL A 174 11.63 -10.19 -2.73
N ASP A 175 10.49 -9.95 -2.09
CA ASP A 175 10.14 -8.62 -1.65
C ASP A 175 10.89 -8.29 -0.34
N LEU A 176 11.31 -7.04 -0.22
CA LEU A 176 12.10 -6.45 0.86
C LEU A 176 11.75 -4.97 1.09
N GLU A 177 10.77 -4.39 0.37
CA GLU A 177 10.38 -2.99 0.55
C GLU A 177 9.30 -2.87 1.65
N PRO A 178 9.51 -2.13 2.75
CA PRO A 178 8.47 -1.97 3.76
C PRO A 178 7.29 -1.12 3.24
N PRO A 179 6.03 -1.53 3.47
CA PRO A 179 4.87 -0.88 2.90
C PRO A 179 4.72 0.56 3.38
N ARG A 180 4.47 1.48 2.44
CA ARG A 180 4.43 2.92 2.66
C ARG A 180 3.02 3.33 3.09
N ILE A 181 2.88 3.89 4.30
CA ILE A 181 1.60 4.31 4.88
C ILE A 181 1.52 5.83 5.01
N LYS A 182 0.47 6.45 4.44
CA LYS A 182 0.28 7.91 4.47
C LYS A 182 -0.28 8.34 5.83
N CYS A 183 0.49 9.09 6.62
CA CYS A 183 0.01 9.56 7.92
C CYS A 183 -1.05 10.68 7.80
N PRO A 184 -2.12 10.65 8.62
CA PRO A 184 -3.00 11.79 8.83
C PRO A 184 -2.24 12.98 9.42
N SER A 185 -2.63 14.20 9.05
CA SER A 185 -2.10 15.42 9.65
C SER A 185 -2.56 15.60 11.10
N VAL A 186 -1.66 16.13 11.94
CA VAL A 186 -1.94 16.40 13.36
C VAL A 186 -3.05 17.44 13.48
N LYS A 187 -4.14 17.07 14.16
CA LYS A 187 -5.24 17.98 14.51
C LYS A 187 -5.17 18.29 16.01
N GLU A 188 -4.85 19.54 16.35
CA GLU A 188 -5.21 20.06 17.67
C GLU A 188 -6.72 20.29 17.74
N ARG A 189 -7.31 20.04 18.91
CA ARG A 189 -8.70 20.33 19.22
C ARG A 189 -8.85 20.94 20.61
N ILE A 190 -9.81 21.85 20.71
CA ILE A 190 -10.22 22.48 21.97
C ILE A 190 -11.49 21.77 22.43
N ALA A 191 -11.62 21.53 23.74
CA ALA A 191 -12.84 20.95 24.31
C ALA A 191 -14.06 21.88 24.12
N GLU A 192 -15.24 21.29 23.98
CA GLU A 192 -16.51 22.01 23.87
C GLU A 192 -16.90 22.70 25.19
N PRO A 193 -17.80 23.71 25.18
CA PRO A 193 -18.27 24.36 26.40
C PRO A 193 -18.78 23.35 27.45
N ASN A 194 -18.35 23.50 28.69
CA ASN A 194 -18.70 22.63 29.82
C ASN A 194 -18.28 21.16 29.62
N LYS A 195 -17.21 20.90 28.83
CA LYS A 195 -16.57 19.59 28.64
C LYS A 195 -15.08 19.63 28.98
N LEU A 196 -14.54 18.44 29.27
CA LEU A 196 -13.09 18.16 29.41
C LEU A 196 -12.55 17.25 28.29
N THR A 197 -13.42 16.86 27.36
CA THR A 197 -13.09 15.99 26.22
C THR A 197 -13.42 16.70 24.91
N ALA A 198 -12.71 16.31 23.85
CA ALA A 198 -13.04 16.71 22.48
C ALA A 198 -13.25 15.45 21.62
N ARG A 199 -14.25 15.47 20.73
CA ARG A 199 -14.45 14.41 19.74
C ARG A 199 -13.48 14.64 18.57
N VAL A 200 -12.64 13.66 18.25
CA VAL A 200 -11.60 13.83 17.20
C VAL A 200 -11.66 12.72 16.17
N SER A 201 -11.74 13.11 14.89
CA SER A 201 -11.79 12.19 13.74
C SER A 201 -10.73 12.50 12.68
N TRP A 202 -10.29 11.43 12.03
CA TRP A 202 -9.36 11.40 10.92
C TRP A 202 -9.75 10.25 9.98
N GLU A 203 -9.32 10.32 8.72
CA GLU A 203 -9.47 9.23 7.76
C GLU A 203 -8.49 8.11 8.10
N THR A 204 -8.95 6.85 8.08
CA THR A 204 -8.09 5.69 8.29
C THR A 204 -7.00 5.64 7.21
N PRO A 205 -5.71 5.62 7.58
CA PRO A 205 -4.62 5.68 6.61
C PRO A 205 -4.44 4.35 5.87
N GLU A 206 -4.37 4.40 4.55
CA GLU A 206 -4.07 3.24 3.70
C GLU A 206 -2.56 2.94 3.67
N GLY A 207 -2.22 1.64 3.66
CA GLY A 207 -0.91 1.17 3.23
C GLY A 207 -0.86 1.03 1.70
N ARG A 208 0.28 1.36 1.11
CA ARG A 208 0.59 1.05 -0.30
C ARG A 208 2.00 0.51 -0.42
N ASP A 209 2.14 -0.53 -1.22
CA ASP A 209 3.39 -1.17 -1.54
C ASP A 209 3.58 -1.32 -3.06
N THR A 210 4.83 -1.53 -3.50
CA THR A 210 5.25 -1.68 -4.90
C THR A 210 5.00 -3.10 -5.44
N ALA A 211 5.12 -4.13 -4.60
CA ALA A 211 4.92 -5.54 -4.93
C ALA A 211 3.46 -6.00 -4.78
N ASP A 212 2.76 -5.56 -3.72
CA ASP A 212 1.40 -5.99 -3.36
C ASP A 212 0.28 -4.98 -3.68
N GLY A 213 0.60 -3.70 -3.92
CA GLY A 213 -0.38 -2.68 -4.30
C GLY A 213 -1.01 -1.95 -3.11
N ILE A 214 -2.29 -2.16 -2.80
CA ILE A 214 -3.01 -1.46 -1.72
C ILE A 214 -3.27 -2.43 -0.57
N LEU A 215 -2.87 -2.03 0.64
CA LEU A 215 -2.96 -2.80 1.87
C LEU A 215 -3.95 -2.13 2.81
N THR A 216 -5.14 -2.74 2.93
CA THR A 216 -6.29 -2.20 3.69
C THR A 216 -6.35 -2.69 5.13
N ASP A 217 -5.70 -3.81 5.48
CA ASP A 217 -5.62 -4.30 6.85
C ASP A 217 -4.59 -3.49 7.65
N VAL A 218 -5.07 -2.50 8.41
CA VAL A 218 -4.23 -1.56 9.16
C VAL A 218 -4.53 -1.62 10.65
N ILE A 219 -3.54 -2.11 11.40
CA ILE A 219 -3.62 -2.34 12.84
C ILE A 219 -3.47 -1.01 13.58
N LEU A 220 -4.57 -0.53 14.15
CA LEU A 220 -4.60 0.63 15.05
C LEU A 220 -4.03 0.29 16.44
N LYS A 221 -3.23 1.20 16.99
CA LYS A 221 -2.87 1.29 18.41
C LYS A 221 -3.15 2.70 18.92
N GLY A 222 -4.03 2.80 19.91
CA GLY A 222 -4.59 4.07 20.43
C GLY A 222 -6.11 4.10 20.29
N PRO A 223 -6.80 5.14 20.81
CA PRO A 223 -8.25 5.25 20.68
C PRO A 223 -8.68 5.47 19.21
N PRO A 224 -9.87 4.99 18.80
CA PRO A 224 -10.31 5.02 17.41
C PRO A 224 -10.75 6.42 16.92
N PRO A 225 -10.72 6.70 15.60
CA PRO A 225 -11.25 7.93 15.04
C PRO A 225 -12.74 8.11 15.39
N GLY A 226 -13.14 9.34 15.68
CA GLY A 226 -14.51 9.69 16.06
C GLY A 226 -14.87 9.43 17.53
N SER A 227 -13.92 8.95 18.35
CA SER A 227 -14.06 8.83 19.80
C SER A 227 -13.83 10.18 20.54
N HIS A 228 -14.08 10.18 21.85
CA HIS A 228 -13.83 11.32 22.74
C HIS A 228 -12.47 11.19 23.42
N PHE A 229 -11.63 12.19 23.25
CA PHE A 229 -10.29 12.28 23.82
C PHE A 229 -10.29 13.25 25.00
N PRO A 230 -9.78 12.88 26.19
CA PRO A 230 -9.61 13.81 27.31
C PRO A 230 -8.42 14.75 27.06
N GLU A 231 -8.30 15.79 27.89
CA GLU A 231 -7.15 16.71 27.90
C GLU A 231 -5.78 15.97 27.83
N GLY A 232 -4.88 16.44 26.96
CA GLY A 232 -3.52 15.89 26.81
C GLY A 232 -3.09 15.55 25.38
N ASP A 233 -1.91 14.92 25.27
CA ASP A 233 -1.28 14.48 24.00
C ASP A 233 -1.42 12.96 23.80
N HIS A 234 -2.37 12.56 22.95
CA HIS A 234 -2.65 11.16 22.64
C HIS A 234 -1.81 10.68 21.46
N LYS A 235 -1.07 9.59 21.64
CA LYS A 235 -0.25 8.97 20.58
C LYS A 235 -1.09 7.94 19.82
N ILE A 236 -1.26 8.15 18.51
CA ILE A 236 -1.92 7.20 17.61
C ILE A 236 -0.85 6.55 16.73
N GLN A 237 -0.89 5.23 16.63
CA GLN A 237 -0.05 4.46 15.71
C GLN A 237 -0.92 3.59 14.82
N TYR A 238 -0.61 3.57 13.52
CA TYR A 238 -1.10 2.54 12.60
C TYR A 238 0.09 1.70 12.12
N THR A 239 -0.12 0.41 11.96
CA THR A 239 0.88 -0.54 11.47
C THR A 239 0.24 -1.42 10.40
N VAL A 240 0.96 -1.64 9.30
CA VAL A 240 0.52 -2.43 8.15
C VAL A 240 1.65 -3.38 7.75
N TYR A 241 1.29 -4.56 7.26
CA TYR A 241 2.23 -5.57 6.76
C TYR A 241 1.88 -5.91 5.31
N ASP A 242 2.90 -6.26 4.52
CA ASP A 242 2.75 -6.87 3.19
C ASP A 242 2.70 -8.41 3.30
N ARG A 243 2.65 -9.12 2.17
CA ARG A 243 2.68 -10.61 2.13
C ARG A 243 4.06 -11.23 2.34
N ALA A 244 5.13 -10.44 2.37
CA ALA A 244 6.48 -10.85 2.74
C ALA A 244 6.80 -10.55 4.22
N GLU A 245 5.80 -10.10 4.99
CA GLU A 245 5.86 -9.68 6.40
C GLU A 245 6.71 -8.42 6.68
N ASN A 246 7.13 -7.63 5.67
CA ASN A 246 7.76 -6.35 5.94
C ASN A 246 6.73 -5.35 6.50
N LYS A 247 7.24 -4.33 7.21
CA LYS A 247 6.44 -3.58 8.19
C LYS A 247 6.41 -2.07 7.96
N GLY A 248 5.26 -1.59 7.49
CA GLY A 248 4.90 -0.18 7.49
C GLY A 248 4.41 0.28 8.86
N THR A 249 4.74 1.51 9.27
CA THR A 249 4.21 2.08 10.51
C THR A 249 4.11 3.60 10.45
N CYS A 250 2.89 4.11 10.62
CA CYS A 250 2.60 5.52 10.82
C CYS A 250 2.45 5.83 12.31
N LYS A 251 2.94 7.00 12.76
CA LYS A 251 2.72 7.52 14.11
C LYS A 251 2.38 9.01 14.05
N PHE A 252 1.28 9.41 14.67
CA PHE A 252 0.89 10.82 14.82
C PHE A 252 0.36 11.09 16.24
N ARG A 253 -0.04 12.33 16.50
CA ARG A 253 -0.58 12.76 17.79
C ARG A 253 -1.91 13.48 17.61
N VAL A 254 -2.79 13.29 18.58
CA VAL A 254 -4.04 14.04 18.76
C VAL A 254 -3.89 14.83 20.05
N LYS A 255 -3.92 16.16 19.97
CA LYS A 255 -3.80 17.03 21.15
C LYS A 255 -5.15 17.64 21.48
N VAL A 256 -5.62 17.40 22.70
CA VAL A 256 -6.79 18.07 23.26
C VAL A 256 -6.34 19.07 24.31
N ARG A 257 -6.79 20.32 24.18
CA ARG A 257 -6.62 21.36 25.19
C ARG A 257 -7.97 21.74 25.79
N VAL A 258 -8.07 21.78 27.11
CA VAL A 258 -9.17 22.48 27.78
C VAL A 258 -8.73 23.92 27.98
N ARG A 259 -9.62 24.87 27.68
CA ARG A 259 -9.40 26.28 28.02
C ARG A 259 -9.92 26.49 29.42
N ARG A 260 -9.14 27.15 30.28
CA ARG A 260 -9.47 27.36 31.71
C ARG A 260 -9.36 28.84 32.06
N CYS A 261 -10.31 29.33 32.83
CA CYS A 261 -10.26 30.67 33.42
C CYS A 261 -9.45 30.64 34.73
N GLY A 262 -9.19 31.80 35.34
CA GLY A 262 -8.63 31.84 36.70
C GLY A 262 -9.57 31.16 37.69
N LYS A 263 -9.04 30.32 38.59
CA LYS A 263 -9.88 29.57 39.55
C LYS A 263 -10.60 30.52 40.51
N LEU A 264 -11.91 30.37 40.63
CA LEU A 264 -12.71 31.14 41.60
C LEU A 264 -12.74 30.44 42.97
N HIS A 265 -13.02 31.24 44.01
CA HIS A 265 -13.23 30.78 45.38
C HIS A 265 -14.64 31.17 45.86
N ALA A 266 -15.19 30.43 46.82
CA ALA A 266 -16.46 30.79 47.42
C ALA A 266 -16.32 32.11 48.19
N PRO A 267 -17.30 33.04 48.12
CA PRO A 267 -17.26 34.27 48.89
C PRO A 267 -17.34 33.98 50.39
N GLU A 268 -16.71 34.83 51.20
CA GLU A 268 -16.85 34.78 52.65
C GLU A 268 -18.34 34.88 53.02
N ASN A 269 -18.80 34.09 54.01
CA ASN A 269 -20.20 33.98 54.39
C ASN A 269 -21.13 33.53 53.23
N GLY A 270 -20.61 32.73 52.30
CA GLY A 270 -21.37 32.10 51.23
C GLY A 270 -20.82 30.74 50.77
N TYR A 271 -21.47 30.22 49.73
CA TYR A 271 -21.20 28.94 49.09
C TYR A 271 -21.11 29.12 47.57
N MET A 272 -20.33 28.26 46.94
CA MET A 272 -20.20 28.16 45.48
C MET A 272 -20.51 26.73 45.04
N LYS A 273 -21.19 26.60 43.90
CA LYS A 273 -21.35 25.33 43.19
C LYS A 273 -21.06 25.53 41.71
N CYS A 274 -20.11 24.78 41.16
CA CYS A 274 -19.77 24.89 39.73
C CYS A 274 -20.09 23.62 38.94
N SER A 275 -20.23 23.77 37.61
CA SER A 275 -20.34 22.65 36.67
C SER A 275 -18.98 22.15 36.19
N SER A 276 -18.95 20.90 35.70
CA SER A 276 -17.76 20.23 35.15
C SER A 276 -16.56 20.26 36.11
N ASP A 277 -15.53 21.06 35.83
CA ASP A 277 -14.23 21.08 36.54
C ASP A 277 -14.01 22.42 37.29
N GLY A 278 -15.05 23.26 37.34
CA GLY A 278 -15.05 24.53 38.06
C GLY A 278 -14.35 25.71 37.37
N ASP A 279 -13.37 25.46 36.50
CA ASP A 279 -12.64 26.52 35.77
C ASP A 279 -12.65 26.39 34.24
N ASN A 280 -13.15 25.28 33.68
CA ASN A 280 -13.10 25.02 32.25
C ASN A 280 -14.06 25.91 31.44
N TYR A 281 -13.73 26.17 30.18
CA TYR A 281 -14.53 27.00 29.28
C TYR A 281 -15.98 26.51 29.20
N GLY A 282 -16.94 27.41 29.41
CA GLY A 282 -18.36 27.10 29.52
C GLY A 282 -18.80 26.52 30.87
N ALA A 283 -17.90 26.34 31.85
CA ALA A 283 -18.30 26.06 33.22
C ALA A 283 -19.08 27.24 33.80
N VAL A 284 -20.13 26.93 34.56
CA VAL A 284 -20.98 27.88 35.27
C VAL A 284 -20.76 27.67 36.76
N CYS A 285 -20.46 28.74 37.49
CA CYS A 285 -20.42 28.76 38.95
C CYS A 285 -21.58 29.58 39.48
N GLU A 286 -22.41 28.97 40.31
CA GLU A 286 -23.56 29.56 41.02
C GLU A 286 -23.16 29.92 42.46
N PHE A 287 -23.69 31.02 42.98
CA PHE A 287 -23.32 31.62 44.27
C PHE A 287 -24.53 31.85 45.18
N SER A 288 -24.39 31.52 46.46
CA SER A 288 -25.45 31.65 47.48
C SER A 288 -24.86 32.07 48.82
N CYS A 289 -25.54 32.94 49.58
CA CYS A 289 -25.09 33.41 50.90
C CYS A 289 -25.71 32.64 52.08
N VAL A 290 -25.06 32.69 53.25
CA VAL A 290 -25.52 32.01 54.48
C VAL A 290 -26.69 32.72 55.17
N GLY A 291 -27.13 32.21 56.33
CA GLY A 291 -28.07 32.89 57.21
C GLY A 291 -27.58 34.28 57.64
N GLY A 292 -28.37 35.32 57.39
CA GLY A 292 -28.04 36.72 57.73
C GLY A 292 -27.38 37.55 56.63
N TYR A 293 -27.06 36.98 55.46
CA TYR A 293 -26.33 37.68 54.38
C TYR A 293 -27.14 37.74 53.07
N GLU A 294 -26.93 38.81 52.30
CA GLU A 294 -27.49 39.10 50.97
C GLU A 294 -26.37 39.15 49.93
N LEU A 295 -26.63 38.66 48.72
CA LEU A 295 -25.64 38.59 47.64
C LEU A 295 -25.56 39.92 46.88
N GLN A 296 -24.36 40.47 46.79
CA GLN A 296 -24.00 41.56 45.88
C GLN A 296 -23.19 41.00 44.71
N GLY A 297 -23.31 41.60 43.53
CA GLY A 297 -22.64 41.11 42.31
C GLY A 297 -23.48 40.10 41.52
N SER A 298 -22.85 39.16 40.82
CA SER A 298 -23.54 38.21 39.93
C SER A 298 -23.82 36.86 40.60
N SER A 299 -25.09 36.43 40.60
CA SER A 299 -25.56 35.15 41.14
C SER A 299 -25.01 33.90 40.44
N ALA A 300 -24.62 34.06 39.17
CA ALA A 300 -23.83 33.07 38.46
C ALA A 300 -22.76 33.74 37.58
N ARG A 301 -21.62 33.06 37.39
CA ARG A 301 -20.55 33.47 36.46
C ARG A 301 -20.22 32.31 35.53
N VAL A 302 -19.85 32.62 34.29
CA VAL A 302 -19.52 31.64 33.24
C VAL A 302 -18.11 31.89 32.72
N CYS A 303 -17.30 30.84 32.60
CA CYS A 303 -15.95 30.94 32.02
C CYS A 303 -16.04 31.13 30.50
N GLN A 304 -15.58 32.26 29.99
CA GLN A 304 -15.77 32.70 28.61
C GLN A 304 -14.64 32.30 27.65
N SER A 305 -14.89 32.45 26.34
CA SER A 305 -13.95 32.14 25.25
C SER A 305 -12.77 33.13 25.11
N ASN A 306 -12.56 33.98 26.11
CA ASN A 306 -11.42 34.89 26.29
C ASN A 306 -10.58 34.55 27.55
N LEU A 307 -10.91 33.47 28.28
CA LEU A 307 -10.32 33.06 29.58
C LEU A 307 -10.70 33.96 30.78
N ALA A 308 -11.67 34.86 30.62
CA ALA A 308 -12.25 35.66 31.71
C ALA A 308 -13.60 35.09 32.19
N TRP A 309 -14.02 35.49 33.39
CA TRP A 309 -15.35 35.16 33.92
C TRP A 309 -16.36 36.27 33.60
N SER A 310 -17.55 35.88 33.16
CA SER A 310 -18.66 36.83 32.99
C SER A 310 -19.12 37.45 34.31
N GLY A 311 -19.76 38.62 34.23
CA GLY A 311 -20.41 39.25 35.39
C GLY A 311 -19.44 39.85 36.41
N ALA A 312 -20.03 40.48 37.43
CA ALA A 312 -19.32 41.06 38.56
C ALA A 312 -18.89 39.98 39.56
N GLU A 313 -17.88 40.29 40.38
CA GLU A 313 -17.45 39.41 41.47
C GLU A 313 -18.51 39.38 42.59
N PRO A 314 -18.95 38.19 43.04
CA PRO A 314 -19.98 38.06 44.06
C PRO A 314 -19.40 38.21 45.47
N THR A 315 -20.10 38.97 46.31
CA THR A 315 -19.79 39.10 47.74
C THR A 315 -21.07 38.93 48.57
N CYS A 316 -20.94 38.36 49.76
CA CYS A 316 -22.06 38.20 50.68
C CYS A 316 -21.96 39.27 51.77
N THR A 317 -22.81 40.30 51.69
CA THR A 317 -22.87 41.39 52.67
C THR A 317 -23.92 41.09 53.72
N ALA A 318 -23.70 41.45 54.98
CA ALA A 318 -24.71 41.29 56.03
C ALA A 318 -26.00 42.04 55.67
N MET A 319 -27.15 41.40 55.86
CA MET A 319 -28.46 41.99 55.59
C MET A 319 -28.71 43.17 56.53
N ASN A 320 -28.92 44.35 55.97
CA ASN A 320 -29.27 45.54 56.74
C ASN A 320 -30.74 45.45 57.21
N VAL A 321 -30.95 44.86 58.38
CA VAL A 321 -32.26 44.84 59.06
C VAL A 321 -32.37 46.09 59.92
N ASN A 322 -33.29 46.99 59.57
CA ASN A 322 -33.60 48.14 60.40
C ASN A 322 -34.35 47.66 61.65
N VAL A 323 -33.68 47.70 62.80
CA VAL A 323 -34.25 47.37 64.12
C VAL A 323 -35.01 48.52 64.79
N GLY A 324 -34.98 49.73 64.20
CA GLY A 324 -35.69 50.92 64.70
C GLY A 324 -37.19 50.97 64.37
N VAL A 325 -37.82 49.83 64.09
CA VAL A 325 -39.23 49.76 63.67
C VAL A 325 -40.19 49.77 64.85
N ARG A 326 -41.32 50.47 64.67
CA ARG A 326 -42.33 50.66 65.73
C ARG A 326 -43.33 49.50 65.88
N THR A 327 -43.32 48.51 64.99
CA THR A 327 -44.23 47.36 65.02
C THR A 327 -43.51 46.07 64.63
N ALA A 328 -43.96 44.94 65.19
CA ALA A 328 -43.46 43.63 64.82
C ALA A 328 -43.76 43.27 63.34
N ALA A 329 -44.88 43.77 62.79
CA ALA A 329 -45.22 43.61 61.38
C ALA A 329 -44.15 44.24 60.47
N ALA A 330 -43.83 45.52 60.64
CA ALA A 330 -42.84 46.20 59.80
C ALA A 330 -41.38 45.75 60.05
N LEU A 331 -41.13 44.94 61.08
CA LEU A 331 -39.88 44.18 61.23
C LEU A 331 -39.94 42.86 60.44
N LEU A 332 -41.06 42.13 60.50
CA LEU A 332 -41.29 40.90 59.73
C LEU A 332 -41.33 41.16 58.22
N ASP A 333 -41.91 42.28 57.76
CA ASP A 333 -42.00 42.64 56.35
C ASP A 333 -40.60 42.77 55.71
N GLN A 334 -39.62 43.31 56.44
CA GLN A 334 -38.22 43.35 55.99
C GLN A 334 -37.63 41.93 55.80
N PHE A 335 -38.02 40.96 56.63
CA PHE A 335 -37.64 39.56 56.42
C PHE A 335 -38.40 38.92 55.25
N TYR A 336 -39.67 39.27 55.00
CA TYR A 336 -40.43 38.76 53.85
C TYR A 336 -39.91 39.30 52.51
N GLU A 337 -39.55 40.59 52.43
CA GLU A 337 -38.94 41.18 51.22
C GLU A 337 -37.54 40.63 50.95
N LYS A 338 -36.75 40.35 51.99
CA LYS A 338 -35.33 39.92 51.86
C LYS A 338 -35.10 38.42 51.94
N ARG A 339 -36.05 37.59 52.40
CA ARG A 339 -35.88 36.14 52.55
C ARG A 339 -37.14 35.33 52.26
N ARG A 340 -37.08 34.51 51.21
CA ARG A 340 -37.84 33.26 51.17
C ARG A 340 -37.33 32.32 52.26
N LEU A 341 -38.14 32.18 53.32
CA LEU A 341 -38.08 31.17 54.39
C LEU A 341 -36.93 31.29 55.42
N PHE A 342 -37.32 31.49 56.68
CA PHE A 342 -37.43 30.33 57.59
C PHE A 342 -38.54 30.56 58.62
N ILE A 343 -39.29 29.51 58.98
CA ILE A 343 -40.37 29.60 59.99
C ILE A 343 -39.73 29.52 61.37
N VAL A 344 -39.83 30.59 62.17
CA VAL A 344 -39.32 30.64 63.54
C VAL A 344 -40.47 30.57 64.54
N SER A 345 -40.45 29.52 65.37
CA SER A 345 -41.29 29.28 66.56
C SER A 345 -42.81 29.41 66.40
N THR A 346 -43.51 28.27 66.49
CA THR A 346 -44.96 28.19 66.73
C THR A 346 -45.34 28.82 68.08
N PRO A 347 -46.25 29.82 68.13
CA PRO A 347 -46.95 30.17 69.35
C PRO A 347 -47.85 28.98 69.75
N THR A 348 -47.75 28.53 71.00
CA THR A 348 -48.51 27.38 71.49
C THR A 348 -50.03 27.61 71.47
N ALA A 349 -50.81 26.52 71.52
CA ALA A 349 -52.28 26.49 71.44
C ALA A 349 -53.05 27.22 72.58
N ARG A 350 -52.38 28.09 73.34
CA ARG A 350 -52.98 29.00 74.33
C ARG A 350 -53.32 30.39 73.76
N ASN A 351 -52.87 30.74 72.54
CA ASN A 351 -53.12 32.06 71.97
C ASN A 351 -54.56 32.19 71.43
N LEU A 352 -55.36 33.07 72.04
CA LEU A 352 -56.81 33.19 71.81
C LEU A 352 -57.18 33.59 70.37
N LEU A 353 -56.40 34.46 69.74
CA LEU A 353 -56.66 34.94 68.37
C LEU A 353 -56.59 33.80 67.33
N TYR A 354 -55.72 32.81 67.54
CA TYR A 354 -55.52 31.71 66.59
C TYR A 354 -56.76 30.80 66.48
N ARG A 355 -57.51 30.61 67.59
CA ARG A 355 -58.78 29.86 67.57
C ARG A 355 -59.87 30.61 66.81
N LEU A 356 -59.95 31.94 66.97
CA LEU A 356 -60.93 32.77 66.25
C LEU A 356 -60.68 32.73 64.73
N GLN A 357 -59.41 32.74 64.31
CA GLN A 357 -59.04 32.72 62.89
C GLN A 357 -59.32 31.36 62.21
N LEU A 358 -59.21 30.25 62.94
CA LEU A 358 -59.59 28.92 62.44
C LEU A 358 -61.12 28.73 62.32
N GLY A 359 -61.89 29.23 63.29
CA GLY A 359 -63.35 29.11 63.29
C GLY A 359 -64.04 29.81 62.11
N LEU A 360 -63.41 30.84 61.54
CA LEU A 360 -63.91 31.59 60.40
C LEU A 360 -63.56 30.98 59.02
N LEU A 361 -62.84 29.85 58.98
CA LEU A 361 -62.41 29.20 57.73
C LEU A 361 -63.06 27.83 57.47
N GLN A 362 -63.90 27.32 58.37
CA GLN A 362 -64.68 26.09 58.17
C GLN A 362 -66.18 26.37 57.95
N GLY A 363 -66.46 27.28 57.02
CA GLY A 363 -67.81 27.74 56.67
C GLY A 363 -68.22 27.51 55.20
N ALA A 364 -67.69 26.48 54.53
CA ALA A 364 -67.98 26.20 53.13
C ALA A 364 -68.05 24.69 52.79
N SER A 365 -69.14 24.30 52.13
CA SER A 365 -69.49 22.97 51.59
C SER A 365 -69.82 21.82 52.57
N PRO A 366 -70.72 20.88 52.17
CA PRO A 366 -71.35 19.92 53.07
C PRO A 366 -70.65 18.55 53.15
N ALA A 367 -71.17 17.69 54.03
CA ALA A 367 -70.65 16.34 54.30
C ALA A 367 -70.95 15.33 53.17
N PRO A 368 -70.10 14.30 52.99
CA PRO A 368 -70.45 13.09 52.26
C PRO A 368 -71.24 12.11 53.15
N THR A 369 -72.34 11.58 52.64
CA THR A 369 -73.16 10.56 53.30
C THR A 369 -72.96 9.21 52.61
N GLU A 370 -72.60 8.16 53.34
CA GLU A 370 -73.11 6.76 53.25
C GLU A 370 -72.16 5.72 53.91
N LEU A 371 -72.67 4.49 54.08
CA LEU A 371 -72.22 3.33 54.88
C LEU A 371 -72.93 3.26 56.27
N LEU A 372 -73.74 2.24 56.61
CA LEU A 372 -74.12 0.99 55.92
C LEU A 372 -75.53 0.49 56.30
N ARG A 373 -76.30 0.07 55.28
CA ARG A 373 -77.11 -1.19 55.19
C ARG A 373 -78.01 -1.62 56.37
N GLY A 374 -79.33 -1.67 56.12
CA GLY A 374 -80.27 -2.54 56.86
C GLY A 374 -81.75 -2.19 56.59
N GLY A 375 -82.50 -3.12 55.98
CA GLY A 375 -83.90 -2.93 55.56
C GLY A 375 -84.19 -3.66 54.26
#